data_AF-A0A189PGV5-F1
#
_entry.id   AF-A0A189PGV5-F1
#
_cell.length_a   1.000
_cell.length_b   1.000
_cell.length_c   1.000
_cell.angle_alpha   90.00
_cell.angle_beta   90.00
_cell.angle_gamma   90.00
#
_symmetry.space_group_name_H-M   'P 1'
#
loop_
_entity.id
_entity.type
_entity.pdbx_description
1 polymer ?
#
loop_
_entity_poly.entity_id
_entity_poly.type
_entity_poly.pdbx_seq_one_letter_code
_entity_poly.pdbx_strand_id
1 'polypeptide(L)'
;MSFTTITLDVALTMAPADLSGVINGIPVNPAEPPARDIPNEDRSAEELMLWWRQPYLVWHQSGHWVIRCLDGGAWDRSSVLGQHPELGSALELAMQPTRAYAIAARQALENGAVLMTLLGRE
;
A
#
# COMPACT_ATOMS: atom_id res chain seq x y z
N MET A 1 0.80 16.89 0.47
CA MET A 1 2.04 16.14 0.76
C MET A 1 2.89 16.10 -0.50
N SER A 2 4.19 16.39 -0.40
CA SER A 2 5.13 16.27 -1.52
C SER A 2 6.03 15.08 -1.24
N PHE A 3 6.00 14.07 -2.11
CA PHE A 3 6.92 12.96 -2.02
C PHE A 3 8.12 13.24 -2.91
N THR A 4 9.31 13.27 -2.33
CA THR A 4 10.55 13.29 -3.11
C THR A 4 10.79 11.89 -3.64
N THR A 5 10.80 11.73 -4.96
CA THR A 5 11.18 10.48 -5.59
C THR A 5 12.68 10.27 -5.47
N ILE A 6 13.10 9.09 -5.04
CA ILE A 6 14.50 8.68 -4.91
C ILE A 6 14.67 7.35 -5.64
N THR A 7 15.82 7.16 -6.30
CA THR A 7 16.14 5.90 -6.96
C THR A 7 16.59 4.84 -5.95
N LEU A 8 16.46 3.56 -6.31
CA LEU A 8 16.84 2.47 -5.41
C LEU A 8 18.34 2.48 -5.09
N ASP A 9 19.20 2.81 -6.05
CA ASP A 9 20.65 2.89 -5.84
C ASP A 9 21.01 3.95 -4.79
N VAL A 10 20.40 5.14 -4.85
CA VAL A 10 20.60 6.19 -3.85
C VAL A 10 20.07 5.74 -2.49
N ALA A 11 18.87 5.13 -2.44
CA ALA A 11 18.27 4.66 -1.20
C ALA A 11 19.14 3.60 -0.49
N LEU A 12 19.80 2.72 -1.24
CA LEU A 12 20.71 1.70 -0.69
C LEU A 12 22.00 2.27 -0.08
N THR A 13 22.31 3.55 -0.31
CA THR A 13 23.44 4.25 0.35
C THR A 13 23.07 4.88 1.69
N MET A 14 21.78 4.92 2.04
CA MET A 14 21.26 5.54 3.25
C MET A 14 21.02 4.49 4.35
N ALA A 15 21.11 4.90 5.61
CA ALA A 15 20.64 4.06 6.70
C ALA A 15 19.11 3.90 6.61
N PRO A 16 18.54 2.68 6.80
CA PRO A 16 17.10 2.45 6.72
C PRO A 16 16.25 3.36 7.61
N ALA A 17 16.78 3.78 8.76
CA ALA A 17 16.09 4.67 9.69
C ALA A 17 16.00 6.12 9.19
N ASP A 18 16.94 6.55 8.32
CA ASP A 18 17.01 7.90 7.78
C ASP A 18 16.41 8.01 6.37
N LEU A 19 16.14 6.87 5.73
CA LEU A 19 15.55 6.81 4.40
C LEU A 19 14.10 7.27 4.45
N SER A 20 13.76 8.35 3.75
CA SER A 20 12.38 8.76 3.52
C SER A 20 12.21 9.28 2.10
N GLY A 21 11.16 8.84 1.41
CA GLY A 21 10.87 9.24 0.04
C GLY A 21 9.97 8.24 -0.67
N VAL A 22 9.89 8.35 -2.01
CA VAL A 22 9.15 7.41 -2.85
C VAL A 22 10.10 6.69 -3.78
N ILE A 23 10.08 5.36 -3.73
CA ILE A 23 10.89 4.47 -4.58
C ILE A 23 9.92 3.60 -5.37
N ASN A 24 9.99 3.63 -6.70
CA ASN A 24 9.07 2.90 -7.58
C ASN A 24 7.57 3.15 -7.30
N GLY A 25 7.22 4.38 -6.88
CA GLY A 25 5.84 4.71 -6.51
C GLY A 25 5.42 4.23 -5.12
N ILE A 26 6.33 3.62 -4.35
CA ILE A 26 6.07 3.15 -2.99
C ILE A 26 6.66 4.14 -1.97
N PRO A 27 5.84 4.74 -1.09
CA PRO A 27 6.34 5.53 0.03
C PRO A 27 7.15 4.67 1.01
N VAL A 28 8.33 5.17 1.37
CA VAL A 28 9.24 4.56 2.36
C VAL A 28 9.39 5.52 3.52
N ASN A 29 9.13 5.02 4.74
CA ASN A 29 9.04 5.80 5.97
C ASN A 29 8.29 7.13 5.76
N PRO A 30 7.02 7.07 5.32
CA PRO A 30 6.24 8.29 5.15
C PRO A 30 6.09 9.01 6.51
N ALA A 31 6.20 10.33 6.50
CA ALA A 31 6.03 11.15 7.71
C ALA A 31 4.59 11.08 8.25
N GLU A 32 3.61 10.95 7.35
CA GLU A 32 2.18 10.90 7.67
C GLU A 32 1.56 9.62 7.08
N PRO A 33 1.85 8.43 7.65
CA PRO A 33 1.22 7.18 7.22
C PRO A 33 -0.28 7.17 7.55
N PRO A 34 -1.06 6.22 6.99
CA PRO A 34 -2.46 6.06 7.33
C PRO A 34 -2.67 5.98 8.85
N ALA A 35 -3.64 6.73 9.34
CA ALA A 35 -3.99 6.74 10.75
C ALA A 35 -4.43 5.34 11.22
N ARG A 36 -4.17 5.04 12.49
CA ARG A 36 -4.65 3.82 13.16
C ARG A 36 -5.89 4.16 13.97
N ASP A 37 -6.65 3.12 14.28
CA ASP A 37 -7.82 3.17 15.16
C ASP A 37 -8.92 4.10 14.60
N ILE A 38 -8.98 4.22 13.26
CA ILE A 38 -10.03 4.92 12.51
C ILE A 38 -10.69 3.91 11.56
N PRO A 39 -11.97 3.56 11.78
CA PRO A 39 -12.75 2.74 10.87
C PRO A 39 -12.66 3.22 9.42
N ASN A 40 -12.53 2.32 8.45
CA ASN A 40 -12.39 2.69 7.04
C ASN A 40 -13.55 3.57 6.52
N GLU A 41 -14.74 3.41 7.08
CA GLU A 41 -15.95 4.19 6.77
C GLU A 41 -15.93 5.61 7.33
N ASP A 42 -15.12 5.86 8.36
CA ASP A 42 -14.97 7.17 9.01
C ASP A 42 -13.76 7.96 8.51
N ARG A 43 -12.97 7.39 7.57
CA ARG A 43 -11.78 8.05 7.00
C ARG A 43 -12.15 9.18 6.05
N SER A 44 -11.29 10.20 6.00
CA SER A 44 -11.48 11.30 5.05
C SER A 44 -11.26 10.84 3.61
N ALA A 45 -11.91 11.54 2.67
CA ALA A 45 -11.75 11.25 1.25
C ALA A 45 -10.29 11.45 0.80
N GLU A 46 -9.58 12.44 1.36
CA GLU A 46 -8.18 12.71 1.07
C GLU A 46 -7.27 11.56 1.53
N GLU A 47 -7.51 11.01 2.72
CA GLU A 47 -6.74 9.88 3.22
C GLU A 47 -6.99 8.63 2.37
N LEU A 48 -8.25 8.34 2.05
CA LEU A 48 -8.60 7.23 1.18
C LEU A 48 -8.00 7.41 -0.23
N MET A 49 -8.06 8.60 -0.81
CA MET A 49 -7.49 8.86 -2.12
C MET A 49 -5.98 8.67 -2.16
N LEU A 50 -5.29 8.98 -1.06
CA LEU A 50 -3.84 8.86 -0.98
C LEU A 50 -3.37 7.43 -0.63
N TRP A 51 -4.10 6.76 0.26
CA TRP A 51 -3.61 5.55 0.92
C TRP A 51 -4.38 4.28 0.58
N TRP A 52 -5.60 4.38 0.05
CA TRP A 52 -6.40 3.20 -0.25
C TRP A 52 -5.72 2.35 -1.31
N ARG A 53 -5.41 1.11 -0.94
CA ARG A 53 -4.65 0.14 -1.75
C ARG A 53 -3.26 0.62 -2.18
N GLN A 54 -2.69 1.61 -1.51
CA GLN A 54 -1.32 2.06 -1.69
C GLN A 54 -0.41 1.41 -0.64
N PRO A 55 0.46 0.47 -1.04
CA PRO A 55 1.44 -0.10 -0.13
C PRO A 55 2.50 0.93 0.25
N TYR A 56 3.04 0.80 1.47
CA TYR A 56 4.13 1.60 1.98
C TYR A 56 5.01 0.79 2.91
N LEU A 57 6.27 1.21 3.03
CA LEU A 57 7.27 0.54 3.88
C LEU A 57 7.54 1.38 5.13
N VAL A 58 7.70 0.70 6.25
CA VAL A 58 8.16 1.29 7.51
C VAL A 58 9.34 0.49 8.03
N TRP A 59 10.42 1.17 8.42
CA TRP A 59 11.54 0.54 9.09
C TRP A 59 11.19 0.26 10.56
N HIS A 60 11.36 -1.00 10.97
CA HIS A 60 11.17 -1.40 12.35
C HIS A 60 12.52 -1.41 13.08
N GLN A 61 12.52 -0.93 14.33
CA GLN A 61 13.73 -0.83 15.18
C GLN A 61 14.46 -2.16 15.40
N SER A 62 13.81 -3.29 15.15
CA SER A 62 14.42 -4.62 15.25
C SER A 62 15.09 -5.08 13.94
N GLY A 63 15.35 -4.18 12.98
CA GLY A 63 16.21 -4.48 11.84
C GLY A 63 15.49 -5.04 10.60
N HIS A 64 14.23 -4.68 10.36
CA HIS A 64 13.52 -5.12 9.15
C HIS A 64 12.50 -4.07 8.67
N TRP A 65 12.18 -4.14 7.39
CA TRP A 65 11.07 -3.43 6.76
C TRP A 65 9.76 -4.15 7.02
N VAL A 66 8.72 -3.40 7.36
CA VAL A 66 7.33 -3.86 7.43
C VAL A 66 6.58 -3.24 6.27
N ILE A 67 5.96 -4.10 5.45
CA ILE A 67 5.15 -3.68 4.32
C ILE A 67 3.71 -3.57 4.80
N ARG A 68 3.08 -2.41 4.59
CA ARG A 68 1.73 -2.13 5.06
C ARG A 68 0.88 -1.57 3.94
N CYS A 69 -0.43 -1.79 4.02
CA CYS A 69 -1.38 -1.27 3.02
C CYS A 69 -2.75 -1.06 3.64
N LEU A 70 -3.42 0.05 3.30
CA LEU A 70 -4.80 0.30 3.68
C LEU A 70 -5.73 -0.31 2.61
N ASP A 71 -6.01 -1.60 2.73
CA ASP A 71 -6.71 -2.38 1.69
C ASP A 71 -8.05 -3.00 2.16
N GLY A 72 -8.52 -2.62 3.34
CA GLY A 72 -9.73 -3.16 3.96
C GLY A 72 -9.55 -4.52 4.64
N GLY A 73 -8.33 -5.06 4.72
CA GLY A 73 -8.06 -6.28 5.47
C GLY A 73 -8.28 -6.11 6.98
N ALA A 74 -7.86 -4.97 7.54
CA ALA A 74 -8.23 -4.53 8.88
C ALA A 74 -9.28 -3.42 8.82
N TRP A 75 -10.14 -3.38 9.84
CA TRP A 75 -11.25 -2.43 9.93
C TRP A 75 -10.78 -1.00 10.22
N ASP A 76 -9.75 -0.84 11.06
CA ASP A 76 -9.39 0.44 11.69
C ASP A 76 -7.95 0.92 11.38
N ARG A 77 -7.19 0.17 10.58
CA ARG A 77 -5.77 0.45 10.30
C ARG A 77 -5.33 -0.19 9.00
N SER A 78 -4.12 0.15 8.55
CA SER A 78 -3.46 -0.59 7.48
C SER A 78 -3.08 -2.02 7.92
N SER A 79 -3.35 -2.98 7.04
CA SER A 79 -2.92 -4.38 7.12
C SER A 79 -1.40 -4.50 7.04
N VAL A 80 -0.83 -5.53 7.65
CA VAL A 80 0.57 -5.93 7.42
C VAL A 80 0.58 -6.96 6.29
N LEU A 81 1.32 -6.68 5.22
CA LEU A 81 1.46 -7.57 4.07
C LEU A 81 2.64 -8.54 4.23
N GLY A 82 3.68 -8.12 4.95
CA GLY A 82 4.86 -8.93 5.21
C GLY A 82 5.98 -8.12 5.84
N GLN A 83 7.14 -8.77 6.00
CA GLN A 83 8.36 -8.15 6.53
C GLN A 83 9.60 -8.70 5.82
N HIS A 84 10.61 -7.87 5.64
CA HIS A 84 11.87 -8.28 4.99
C HIS A 84 13.07 -7.50 5.56
N PRO A 85 14.25 -8.11 5.78
CA PRO A 85 15.43 -7.36 6.21
C PRO A 85 15.96 -6.41 5.12
N GLU A 86 15.93 -6.81 3.85
CA GLU A 86 16.40 -6.00 2.73
C GLU A 86 15.30 -5.13 2.09
N LEU A 87 15.67 -3.90 1.71
CA LEU A 87 14.78 -2.94 1.05
C LEU A 87 14.24 -3.44 -0.30
N GLY A 88 15.11 -4.05 -1.12
CA GLY A 88 14.74 -4.50 -2.47
C GLY A 88 13.60 -5.51 -2.45
N SER A 89 13.73 -6.57 -1.65
CA SER A 89 12.69 -7.59 -1.51
C SER A 89 11.41 -7.07 -0.84
N ALA A 90 11.52 -6.10 0.08
CA ALA A 90 10.35 -5.42 0.63
C ALA A 90 9.58 -4.62 -0.44
N LEU A 91 10.30 -3.94 -1.36
CA LEU A 91 9.71 -3.25 -2.50
C LEU A 91 9.08 -4.22 -3.49
N GLU A 92 9.74 -5.33 -3.81
CA GLU A 92 9.18 -6.38 -4.68
C GLU A 92 7.84 -6.89 -4.16
N LEU A 93 7.75 -7.16 -2.84
CA LEU A 93 6.50 -7.56 -2.21
C LEU A 93 5.45 -6.45 -2.25
N ALA A 94 5.85 -5.20 -1.99
CA ALA A 94 4.95 -4.04 -2.02
C ALA A 94 4.39 -3.75 -3.42
N MET A 95 5.10 -4.15 -4.48
CA MET A 95 4.62 -3.99 -5.86
C MET A 95 3.60 -5.07 -6.28
N GLN A 96 3.40 -6.11 -5.47
CA GLN A 96 2.40 -7.14 -5.76
C GLN A 96 0.99 -6.69 -5.35
N PRO A 97 -0.06 -7.05 -6.12
CA PRO A 97 -1.44 -6.89 -5.70
C PRO A 97 -1.70 -7.52 -4.33
N THR A 98 -2.37 -6.81 -3.41
CA THR A 98 -2.81 -7.44 -2.17
C THR A 98 -3.92 -8.45 -2.45
N ARG A 99 -4.05 -9.49 -1.61
CA ARG A 99 -5.11 -10.50 -1.78
C ARG A 99 -6.50 -9.88 -1.72
N ALA A 100 -6.74 -8.95 -0.80
CA ALA A 100 -8.02 -8.26 -0.66
C ALA A 100 -8.35 -7.44 -1.93
N TYR A 101 -7.35 -6.71 -2.45
CA TYR A 101 -7.49 -6.01 -3.72
C TYR A 101 -7.77 -6.97 -4.89
N ALA A 102 -7.00 -8.05 -5.03
CA ALA A 102 -7.17 -9.00 -6.13
C ALA A 102 -8.56 -9.68 -6.12
N ILE A 103 -9.06 -10.04 -4.94
CA ILE A 103 -10.42 -10.59 -4.78
C ILE A 103 -11.47 -9.54 -5.18
N ALA A 104 -11.38 -8.33 -4.63
CA ALA A 104 -12.35 -7.27 -4.93
C ALA A 104 -12.36 -6.86 -6.40
N ALA A 105 -11.18 -6.78 -7.04
CA ALA A 105 -11.05 -6.47 -8.45
C ALA A 105 -11.69 -7.55 -9.33
N ARG A 106 -11.47 -8.83 -8.98
CA ARG A 106 -12.10 -9.96 -9.67
C ARG A 106 -13.61 -9.95 -9.52
N GLN A 107 -14.13 -9.74 -8.31
CA GLN A 107 -15.57 -9.64 -8.06
C GLN A 107 -16.19 -8.47 -8.83
N ALA A 108 -15.54 -7.32 -8.89
CA ALA A 108 -16.03 -6.18 -9.67
C ALA A 108 -16.12 -6.49 -11.18
N LEU A 109 -15.12 -7.21 -11.71
CA LEU A 109 -15.13 -7.64 -13.11
C LEU A 109 -16.26 -8.63 -13.39
N GLU A 110 -16.42 -9.65 -12.52
CA GLU A 110 -17.49 -10.66 -12.62
C GLU A 110 -18.88 -10.00 -12.51
N ASN A 111 -19.07 -9.10 -11.55
CA ASN A 111 -20.32 -8.35 -11.38
C ASN A 111 -20.62 -7.45 -12.58
N GLY A 112 -19.59 -6.78 -13.13
CA GLY A 112 -19.71 -5.97 -14.33
C GLY A 112 -20.13 -6.79 -15.54
N ALA A 113 -19.51 -7.96 -15.74
CA ALA A 113 -19.88 -8.88 -16.82
C ALA A 113 -21.34 -9.35 -16.69
N VAL A 114 -21.76 -9.77 -15.49
CA VAL A 114 -23.15 -10.16 -15.20
C VAL A 114 -24.12 -9.02 -15.51
N LEU A 115 -23.79 -7.78 -15.10
CA LEU A 115 -24.63 -6.62 -15.38
C LEU A 115 -24.76 -6.37 -16.90
N MET A 116 -23.66 -6.47 -17.66
CA MET A 116 -23.70 -6.26 -19.11
C MET A 116 -24.54 -7.31 -19.83
N THR A 117 -24.44 -8.58 -19.42
CA THR A 117 -25.33 -9.65 -19.90
C THR A 117 -26.80 -9.38 -19.54
N LEU A 118 -27.10 -8.97 -18.31
CA LEU A 118 -28.47 -8.65 -17.89
C LEU A 118 -29.07 -7.45 -18.65
N LEU A 119 -28.24 -6.50 -19.05
CA LEU A 119 -28.64 -5.34 -19.85
C LEU A 119 -28.73 -5.62 -21.36
N GLY A 120 -28.44 -6.85 -21.80
CA GLY A 120 -28.48 -7.24 -23.22
C GLY A 120 -27.41 -6.54 -24.06
N ARG A 121 -26.27 -6.18 -23.45
CA ARG A 121 -25.15 -5.50 -24.11
C ARG A 121 -23.95 -6.46 -24.09
N GLU A 122 -23.93 -7.39 -25.02
CA GLU A 122 -22.79 -8.30 -25.26
C GLU A 122 -21.79 -7.69 -26.25
#